data_AF-A0AAN8VY33-F1
#
_entry.id   AF-A0AAN8VY33-F1
#
_cell.length_a   1.000
_cell.length_b   1.000
_cell.length_c   1.000
_cell.angle_alpha   90.00
_cell.angle_beta   90.00
_cell.angle_gamma   90.00
#
_symmetry.space_group_name_H-M   'P 1'
#
loop_
_entity.id
_entity.type
_entity.pdbx_description
1 polymer ?
#
loop_
_entity_poly.entity_id
_entity_poly.type
_entity_poly.pdbx_seq_one_letter_code
_entity_poly.pdbx_strand_id
1 'polypeptide(L)'
;MSVQLGVLAACIVLFVPMGLAGWHLSRNKMLFFSCALFIMLAVGVHLTPYIPSISNFVSSIAAVKDRDSCISFLHDVIWDFKSSNLRDEIISWGWGESEQVASCEFQKLGRYDASDLLNGSWVVVAGDSHARLIVLSLLNLVLDLEAMDSVKSDLFKRHSDYQIMIDGIGMKLDFIWAPYVRNLTDLFLRFKKERVCPNVLVMGSGLWHMLHVTDASDYGDSVRLLKNSILSFLPVSPELGNDGPIRSPHLFWLGMPVLINAILNTEEKREKMTDKMLAAYEREIYDCKLLRQSGGPFLLLDIHSLSQKCGPRCTDDGMHYYAVVYEAAVQQCALDSGEVYKPDDSESSALTPSTSLRSTKIEVRSFDL
;
A
#
# COMPACT_ATOMS: atom_id res chain seq x y z
N MET A 1 -2.69 -30.37 -57.84
CA MET A 1 -3.51 -31.50 -57.33
C MET A 1 -2.68 -32.57 -56.62
N SER A 2 -1.45 -32.88 -57.08
CA SER A 2 -0.62 -33.96 -56.51
C SER A 2 -0.09 -33.70 -55.09
N VAL A 3 0.19 -32.44 -54.73
CA VAL A 3 0.73 -32.08 -53.40
C VAL A 3 -0.32 -32.24 -52.29
N GLN A 4 -1.58 -31.88 -52.56
CA GLN A 4 -2.67 -32.06 -51.60
C GLN A 4 -3.00 -33.54 -51.36
N LEU A 5 -2.91 -34.38 -52.41
CA LEU A 5 -3.04 -35.83 -52.24
C LEU A 5 -1.88 -36.42 -51.41
N GLY A 6 -0.66 -35.91 -51.59
CA GLY A 6 0.51 -36.34 -50.84
C GLY A 6 0.43 -36.02 -49.34
N VAL A 7 -0.03 -34.82 -48.99
CA VAL A 7 -0.24 -34.42 -47.58
C VAL A 7 -1.36 -35.25 -46.94
N LEU A 8 -2.46 -35.48 -47.66
CA LEU A 8 -3.56 -36.31 -47.16
C LEU A 8 -3.09 -37.76 -46.91
N ALA A 9 -2.32 -38.33 -47.85
CA ALA A 9 -1.76 -39.67 -47.71
C ALA A 9 -0.77 -39.75 -46.54
N ALA A 10 0.09 -38.74 -46.36
CA ALA A 10 1.01 -38.67 -45.23
C ALA A 10 0.26 -38.61 -43.89
N CYS A 11 -0.80 -37.80 -43.78
CA CYS A 11 -1.63 -37.74 -42.57
C CYS A 11 -2.31 -39.08 -42.28
N ILE A 12 -2.83 -39.77 -43.28
CA ILE A 12 -3.47 -41.08 -43.09
C ILE A 12 -2.44 -42.11 -42.61
N VAL A 13 -1.26 -42.15 -43.23
CA VAL A 13 -0.18 -43.09 -42.86
C VAL A 13 0.36 -42.81 -41.45
N LEU A 14 0.32 -41.56 -40.97
CA LEU A 14 0.86 -41.21 -39.67
C LEU A 14 -0.18 -41.35 -38.56
N PHE A 15 -1.39 -40.83 -38.75
CA PHE A 15 -2.40 -40.76 -37.69
C PHE A 15 -3.23 -42.04 -37.53
N VAL A 16 -3.44 -42.83 -38.60
CA VAL A 16 -4.22 -44.07 -38.49
C VAL A 16 -3.49 -45.15 -37.67
N PRO A 17 -2.20 -45.44 -37.89
CA PRO A 17 -1.46 -46.37 -37.04
C PRO A 17 -1.34 -45.87 -35.60
N MET A 18 -1.19 -44.56 -35.41
CA MET A 18 -1.11 -43.95 -34.07
C MET A 18 -2.43 -44.06 -33.30
N GLY A 19 -3.57 -43.89 -33.98
CA GLY A 19 -4.90 -44.13 -33.42
C GLY A 19 -5.17 -45.60 -33.12
N LEU A 20 -4.77 -46.52 -34.02
CA LEU A 20 -4.90 -47.96 -33.80
C LEU A 20 -4.00 -48.46 -32.67
N ALA A 21 -2.78 -47.92 -32.53
CA ALA A 21 -1.89 -48.20 -31.42
C ALA A 21 -2.47 -47.68 -30.09
N GLY A 22 -3.03 -46.47 -30.08
CA GLY A 22 -3.74 -45.92 -28.92
C GLY A 22 -4.96 -46.75 -28.51
N TRP A 23 -5.72 -47.26 -29.48
CA TRP A 23 -6.86 -48.16 -29.25
C TRP A 23 -6.45 -49.53 -28.72
N HIS A 24 -5.35 -50.10 -29.23
CA HIS A 24 -4.81 -51.36 -28.72
C HIS A 24 -4.23 -51.21 -27.30
N LEU A 25 -3.57 -50.08 -27.00
CA LEU A 25 -3.05 -49.77 -25.67
C LEU A 25 -4.19 -49.57 -24.67
N SER A 26 -5.28 -48.86 -25.02
CA SER A 26 -6.39 -48.59 -24.10
C SER A 26 -7.16 -49.83 -23.64
N ARG A 27 -7.12 -50.92 -24.43
CA ARG A 27 -7.72 -52.22 -24.07
C ARG A 27 -6.92 -53.00 -23.04
N ASN A 28 -5.62 -52.76 -22.92
CA ASN A 28 -4.76 -53.42 -21.95
C ASN A 28 -4.32 -52.42 -20.89
N LYS A 29 -5.15 -52.29 -19.84
CA LYS A 29 -5.01 -51.28 -18.78
C LYS A 29 -3.58 -51.17 -18.25
N MET A 30 -2.88 -52.29 -18.07
CA MET A 30 -1.51 -52.30 -17.52
C MET A 30 -0.49 -51.65 -18.48
N LEU A 31 -0.59 -51.93 -19.79
CA LEU A 31 0.26 -51.31 -20.82
C LEU A 31 -0.07 -49.83 -21.04
N PHE A 32 -1.35 -49.45 -20.96
CA PHE A 32 -1.77 -48.05 -21.05
C PHE A 32 -1.18 -47.22 -19.89
N PHE A 33 -1.32 -47.70 -18.66
CA PHE A 33 -0.77 -47.02 -17.49
C PHE A 33 0.76 -47.00 -17.52
N SER A 34 1.41 -48.08 -17.93
CA SER A 34 2.87 -48.12 -18.06
C SER A 34 3.38 -47.13 -19.11
N CYS A 35 2.75 -47.05 -20.27
CA CYS A 35 3.14 -46.12 -21.34
C CYS A 35 2.87 -44.65 -20.96
N ALA A 36 1.70 -44.35 -20.38
CA ALA A 36 1.37 -43.02 -19.89
C ALA A 36 2.33 -42.56 -18.78
N LEU A 37 2.66 -43.45 -17.83
CA LEU A 37 3.62 -43.16 -16.77
C LEU A 37 5.01 -42.91 -17.34
N PHE A 38 5.44 -43.69 -18.34
CA PHE A 38 6.74 -43.50 -18.99
C PHE A 38 6.83 -42.17 -19.76
N ILE A 39 5.76 -41.78 -20.45
CA ILE A 39 5.67 -40.48 -21.14
C ILE A 39 5.69 -39.34 -20.11
N MET A 40 4.92 -39.45 -19.03
CA MET A 40 4.91 -38.44 -17.96
C MET A 40 6.28 -38.33 -17.26
N LEU A 41 6.98 -39.44 -17.04
CA LEU A 41 8.34 -39.45 -16.49
C LEU A 41 9.35 -38.87 -17.47
N ALA A 42 9.28 -39.21 -18.76
CA ALA A 42 10.17 -38.67 -19.77
C ALA A 42 9.96 -37.15 -19.93
N VAL A 43 8.71 -36.71 -20.01
CA VAL A 43 8.35 -35.28 -20.03
C VAL A 43 8.78 -34.61 -18.74
N GLY A 44 8.57 -35.23 -17.58
CA GLY A 44 9.03 -34.74 -16.28
C GLY A 44 10.55 -34.53 -16.25
N VAL A 45 11.35 -35.53 -16.62
CA VAL A 45 12.82 -35.46 -16.61
C VAL A 45 13.34 -34.43 -17.62
N HIS A 46 12.67 -34.24 -18.76
CA HIS A 46 13.05 -33.26 -19.77
C HIS A 46 12.54 -31.83 -19.49
N LEU A 47 11.49 -31.67 -18.68
CA LEU A 47 11.00 -30.38 -18.20
C LEU A 47 11.60 -29.95 -16.85
N THR A 48 12.15 -30.88 -16.07
CA THR A 48 12.83 -30.59 -14.79
C THR A 48 13.94 -29.53 -14.91
N PRO A 49 14.74 -29.46 -15.99
CA PRO A 49 15.73 -28.39 -16.18
C PRO A 49 15.10 -27.00 -16.46
N TYR A 50 13.81 -26.94 -16.77
CA TYR A 50 13.06 -25.72 -17.10
C TYR A 50 12.07 -25.31 -16.01
N ILE A 51 11.95 -26.12 -14.94
CA ILE A 51 11.21 -25.76 -13.73
C ILE A 51 12.24 -25.23 -12.73
N PRO A 52 12.21 -23.93 -12.35
CA PRO A 52 13.04 -23.44 -11.26
C PRO A 52 12.73 -24.27 -10.01
N SER A 53 13.78 -24.72 -9.32
CA SER A 53 13.73 -25.58 -8.13
C SER A 53 12.45 -25.47 -7.30
N ILE A 54 11.79 -26.61 -7.05
CA ILE A 54 10.58 -26.73 -6.21
C ILE A 54 10.83 -26.18 -4.78
N SER A 55 12.09 -26.13 -4.32
CA SER A 55 12.47 -25.48 -3.06
C SER A 55 12.10 -23.99 -3.03
N ASN A 56 12.23 -23.29 -4.16
CA ASN A 56 11.94 -21.86 -4.25
C ASN A 56 10.43 -21.60 -4.24
N PHE A 57 9.64 -22.54 -4.77
CA PHE A 57 8.19 -22.44 -4.78
C PHE A 57 7.57 -22.70 -3.39
N VAL A 58 8.07 -23.72 -2.67
CA VAL A 58 7.62 -23.99 -1.29
C VAL A 58 8.07 -22.91 -0.32
N SER A 59 9.29 -22.37 -0.49
CA SER A 59 9.77 -21.23 0.30
C SER A 59 8.98 -19.95 0.01
N SER A 60 8.55 -19.74 -1.24
CA SER A 60 7.68 -18.60 -1.60
C SER A 60 6.29 -18.73 -0.99
N ILE A 61 5.69 -19.93 -0.97
CA ILE A 61 4.36 -20.14 -0.37
C ILE A 61 4.41 -20.01 1.16
N ALA A 62 5.48 -20.49 1.81
CA ALA A 62 5.67 -20.32 3.24
C ALA A 62 5.89 -18.84 3.61
N ALA A 63 6.72 -18.12 2.86
CA ALA A 63 6.93 -16.69 3.05
C ALA A 63 5.66 -15.86 2.81
N VAL A 64 4.84 -16.21 1.81
CA VAL A 64 3.56 -15.52 1.55
C VAL A 64 2.55 -15.72 2.70
N LYS A 65 2.48 -16.92 3.31
CA LYS A 65 1.61 -17.16 4.46
C LYS A 65 2.03 -16.42 5.74
N ASP A 66 3.33 -16.25 5.95
CA ASP A 66 3.89 -15.55 7.11
C ASP A 66 3.83 -14.01 6.96
N ARG A 67 3.91 -13.52 5.72
CA ARG A 67 3.73 -12.09 5.35
C ARG A 67 2.31 -11.59 5.63
N ASP A 68 1.30 -12.35 5.25
CA ASP A 68 -0.10 -11.99 5.51
C ASP A 68 -0.40 -11.91 7.02
N SER A 69 0.28 -12.69 7.87
CA SER A 69 0.12 -12.59 9.32
C SER A 69 0.65 -11.28 9.89
N CYS A 70 1.83 -10.82 9.49
CA CYS A 70 2.41 -9.61 10.07
C CYS A 70 1.70 -8.32 9.65
N ILE A 71 1.19 -8.23 8.42
CA ILE A 71 0.42 -7.06 7.96
C ILE A 71 -0.77 -6.77 8.89
N SER A 72 -1.41 -7.81 9.44
CA SER A 72 -2.54 -7.64 10.37
C SER A 72 -2.16 -6.95 11.69
N PHE A 73 -0.88 -6.99 12.06
CA PHE A 73 -0.32 -6.40 13.28
C PHE A 73 0.34 -5.03 13.04
N LEU A 74 0.43 -4.58 11.78
CA LEU A 74 1.12 -3.35 11.38
C LEU A 74 0.58 -2.09 12.10
N HIS A 75 -0.73 -2.11 12.40
CA HIS A 75 -1.44 -1.02 13.09
C HIS A 75 -1.48 -1.19 14.61
N ASP A 76 -0.81 -2.21 15.15
CA ASP A 76 -0.73 -2.40 16.59
C ASP A 76 0.35 -1.52 17.23
N VAL A 77 0.05 -0.22 17.33
CA VAL A 77 0.94 0.81 17.88
C VAL A 77 0.56 1.18 19.32
N ILE A 78 1.56 1.40 20.16
CA ILE A 78 1.46 1.95 21.52
C ILE A 78 2.08 3.35 21.53
N TRP A 79 1.44 4.27 22.26
CA TRP A 79 1.85 5.65 22.41
C TRP A 79 2.38 5.91 23.83
N ASP A 80 3.56 6.51 23.94
CA ASP A 80 4.18 6.86 25.22
C ASP A 80 3.97 8.34 25.52
N PHE A 81 3.40 8.62 26.69
CA PHE A 81 3.09 9.98 27.13
C PHE A 81 3.87 10.34 28.38
N LYS A 82 4.44 11.55 28.38
CA LYS A 82 4.99 12.13 29.61
C LYS A 82 3.86 12.78 30.38
N SER A 83 3.51 12.23 31.53
CA SER A 83 2.70 12.95 32.51
C SER A 83 3.52 14.10 33.09
N SER A 84 3.36 15.29 32.52
CA SER A 84 3.78 16.53 33.16
C SER A 84 2.53 17.23 33.68
N ASN A 85 2.60 17.81 34.90
CA ASN A 85 1.44 18.30 35.68
C ASN A 85 0.53 19.35 34.99
N LEU A 86 0.78 19.73 33.73
CA LEU A 86 0.00 20.74 33.01
C LEU A 86 -0.24 20.42 31.52
N ARG A 87 0.26 19.30 30.98
CA ARG A 87 -0.05 18.76 29.64
C ARG A 87 0.67 17.41 29.45
N ASP A 88 -0.05 16.39 29.02
CA ASP A 88 0.56 15.14 28.57
C ASP A 88 1.18 15.38 27.20
N GLU A 89 2.51 15.35 27.11
CA GLU A 89 3.24 15.46 25.84
C GLU A 89 3.55 14.05 25.33
N ILE A 90 3.28 13.78 24.05
CA ILE A 90 3.67 12.51 23.42
C ILE A 90 5.19 12.52 23.30
N ILE A 91 5.84 11.53 23.90
CA ILE A 91 7.30 11.38 23.84
C ILE A 91 7.70 10.54 22.64
N SER A 92 7.01 9.40 22.48
CA SER A 92 7.38 8.36 21.53
C SER A 92 6.20 7.44 21.22
N TRP A 93 6.42 6.55 20.27
CA TRP A 93 5.51 5.46 19.96
C TRP A 93 6.33 4.23 19.57
N GLY A 94 5.73 3.05 19.62
CA GLY A 94 6.33 1.80 19.16
C GLY A 94 5.25 0.80 18.75
N TRP A 95 5.63 -0.32 18.15
CA TRP A 95 4.70 -1.44 17.99
C TRP A 95 4.46 -2.12 19.34
N GLY A 96 3.31 -2.80 19.46
CA GLY A 96 2.92 -3.51 20.67
C GLY A 96 3.89 -4.62 21.07
N GLU A 97 3.87 -4.98 22.36
CA GLU A 97 4.77 -5.99 22.93
C GLU A 97 4.16 -7.40 22.93
N SER A 98 3.03 -7.63 22.23
CA SER A 98 2.45 -8.96 22.13
C SER A 98 3.41 -9.91 21.41
N GLU A 99 3.39 -11.21 21.76
CA GLU A 99 4.29 -12.21 21.16
C GLU A 99 4.17 -12.24 19.63
N GLN A 100 2.96 -12.03 19.11
CA GLN A 100 2.70 -11.99 17.68
C GLN A 100 3.34 -10.76 17.01
N VAL A 101 3.19 -9.57 17.59
CA VAL A 101 3.79 -8.34 17.06
C VAL A 101 5.31 -8.39 17.17
N ALA A 102 5.83 -8.87 18.30
CA ALA A 102 7.26 -9.05 18.53
C ALA A 102 7.90 -10.00 17.50
N SER A 103 7.18 -11.06 17.10
CA SER A 103 7.65 -12.01 16.09
C SER A 103 7.78 -11.41 14.69
N CYS A 104 7.11 -10.28 14.42
CA CYS A 104 7.22 -9.56 13.15
C CYS A 104 8.45 -8.65 13.07
N GLU A 105 9.15 -8.45 14.19
CA GLU A 105 10.41 -7.68 14.26
C GLU A 105 10.34 -6.31 13.56
N PHE A 106 9.20 -5.62 13.69
CA PHE A 106 9.02 -4.32 13.05
C PHE A 106 10.05 -3.30 13.54
N GLN A 107 10.67 -2.60 12.58
CA GLN A 107 11.63 -1.55 12.84
C GLN A 107 11.18 -0.26 12.19
N LYS A 108 11.41 0.87 12.87
CA LYS A 108 11.22 2.19 12.27
C LYS A 108 12.39 2.45 11.34
N LEU A 109 12.10 2.86 10.11
CA LEU A 109 13.12 3.30 9.19
C LEU A 109 13.68 4.64 9.65
N GLY A 110 15.01 4.73 9.67
CA GLY A 110 15.71 6.00 9.76
C GLY A 110 15.68 6.74 8.41
N ARG A 111 16.18 7.98 8.41
CA ARG A 111 16.28 8.79 7.19
C ARG A 111 17.06 8.07 6.09
N TYR A 112 18.17 7.42 6.42
CA TYR A 112 19.02 6.74 5.44
C TYR A 112 18.29 5.56 4.79
N ASP A 113 17.69 4.67 5.58
CA ASP A 113 16.97 3.51 5.07
C ASP A 113 15.74 3.94 4.24
N ALA A 114 15.00 4.96 4.71
CA ALA A 114 13.87 5.51 3.96
C ALA A 114 14.31 6.18 2.64
N SER A 115 15.45 6.86 2.65
CA SER A 115 16.05 7.50 1.47
C SER A 115 16.49 6.48 0.43
N ASP A 116 17.08 5.36 0.87
CA ASP A 116 17.47 4.26 0.00
C ASP A 116 16.24 3.56 -0.60
N LEU A 117 15.25 3.27 0.24
CA LEU A 117 13.98 2.65 -0.18
C LEU A 117 13.25 3.49 -1.26
N LEU A 118 13.29 4.81 -1.13
CA LEU A 118 12.57 5.74 -2.01
C LEU A 118 13.43 6.27 -3.18
N ASN A 119 14.66 5.78 -3.33
CA ASN A 119 15.59 6.27 -4.34
C ASN A 119 15.04 6.09 -5.76
N GLY A 120 15.00 7.19 -6.52
CA GLY A 120 14.48 7.26 -7.89
C GLY A 120 12.97 7.03 -8.01
N SER A 121 12.23 7.00 -6.89
CA SER A 121 10.80 6.70 -6.89
C SER A 121 9.95 7.93 -7.20
N TRP A 122 8.78 7.69 -7.78
CA TRP A 122 7.70 8.67 -7.89
C TRP A 122 6.57 8.29 -6.92
N VAL A 123 6.39 9.13 -5.91
CA VAL A 123 5.34 9.03 -4.89
C VAL A 123 4.24 10.05 -5.18
N VAL A 124 3.00 9.60 -5.25
CA VAL A 124 1.82 10.46 -5.36
C VAL A 124 0.97 10.28 -4.12
N VAL A 125 0.60 11.40 -3.48
CA VAL A 125 -0.34 11.44 -2.37
C VAL A 125 -1.51 12.34 -2.76
N ALA A 126 -2.72 11.81 -2.80
CA ALA A 126 -3.89 12.55 -3.27
C ALA A 126 -5.03 12.50 -2.25
N GLY A 127 -5.58 13.66 -1.89
CA GLY A 127 -6.66 13.72 -0.92
C GLY A 127 -6.96 15.10 -0.37
N ASP A 128 -7.54 15.13 0.83
CA ASP A 128 -7.81 16.35 1.59
C ASP A 128 -6.63 16.74 2.51
N SER A 129 -6.91 17.50 3.57
CA SER A 129 -5.88 17.98 4.51
C SER A 129 -5.15 16.85 5.24
N HIS A 130 -5.73 15.65 5.36
CA HIS A 130 -5.09 14.53 6.06
C HIS A 130 -4.04 13.87 5.17
N ALA A 131 -4.32 13.77 3.87
CA ALA A 131 -3.33 13.35 2.88
C ALA A 131 -2.15 14.34 2.84
N ARG A 132 -2.40 15.64 3.03
CA ARG A 132 -1.32 16.64 3.17
C ARG A 132 -0.44 16.39 4.39
N LEU A 133 -1.02 15.93 5.52
CA LEU A 133 -0.26 15.61 6.72
C LEU A 133 0.61 14.36 6.55
N ILE A 134 0.17 13.38 5.75
CA ILE A 134 1.03 12.26 5.32
C ILE A 134 2.24 12.75 4.54
N VAL A 135 2.05 13.70 3.61
CA VAL A 135 3.16 14.30 2.85
C VAL A 135 4.14 15.00 3.78
N LEU A 136 3.64 15.78 4.75
CA LEU A 136 4.50 16.43 5.73
C LEU A 136 5.34 15.42 6.51
N SER A 137 4.73 14.34 7.01
CA SER A 137 5.44 13.29 7.76
C SER A 137 6.45 12.52 6.90
N LEU A 138 6.13 12.25 5.63
CA LEU A 138 7.06 11.63 4.69
C LEU A 138 8.26 12.52 4.42
N LEU A 139 8.03 13.81 4.16
CA LEU A 139 9.12 14.76 3.94
C LEU A 139 9.99 14.95 5.18
N ASN A 140 9.41 14.99 6.39
CA ASN A 140 10.17 15.01 7.64
C ASN A 140 11.09 13.79 7.82
N LEU A 141 10.71 12.63 7.26
CA LEU A 141 11.52 11.41 7.34
C LEU A 141 12.75 11.49 6.42
N VAL A 142 12.62 12.06 5.23
CA VAL A 142 13.67 12.05 4.20
C VAL A 142 14.49 13.35 4.12
N LEU A 143 13.94 14.48 4.56
CA LEU A 143 14.61 15.79 4.55
C LEU A 143 15.22 16.13 5.91
N ASP A 144 16.20 17.03 5.92
CA ASP A 144 16.72 17.66 7.13
C ASP A 144 15.85 18.84 7.60
N LEU A 145 16.16 19.36 8.79
CA LEU A 145 15.37 20.42 9.41
C LEU A 145 15.39 21.72 8.59
N GLU A 146 16.52 22.04 7.96
CA GLU A 146 16.68 23.25 7.16
C GLU A 146 15.84 23.18 5.88
N ALA A 147 15.91 22.06 5.16
CA ALA A 147 15.09 21.81 3.98
C ALA A 147 13.60 21.79 4.34
N MET A 148 13.22 21.21 5.48
CA MET A 148 11.82 21.16 5.94
C MET A 148 11.20 22.53 6.19
N ASP A 149 11.97 23.50 6.66
CA ASP A 149 11.44 24.85 6.92
C ASP A 149 11.07 25.58 5.62
N SER A 150 11.78 25.30 4.52
CA SER A 150 11.42 25.82 3.19
C SER A 150 10.12 25.22 2.65
N VAL A 151 9.90 23.92 2.88
CA VAL A 151 8.76 23.14 2.37
C VAL A 151 7.43 23.55 3.00
N LYS A 152 7.41 23.80 4.32
CA LYS A 152 6.16 23.99 5.08
C LYS A 152 5.28 25.10 4.50
N SER A 153 5.87 26.22 4.12
CA SER A 153 5.10 27.37 3.62
C SER A 153 4.37 27.07 2.30
N ASP A 154 5.00 26.33 1.40
CA ASP A 154 4.43 25.99 0.10
C ASP A 154 3.46 24.82 0.18
N LEU A 155 3.77 23.80 1.01
CA LEU A 155 2.91 22.63 1.20
C LEU A 155 1.54 23.00 1.80
N PHE A 156 1.51 24.00 2.70
CA PHE A 156 0.29 24.44 3.38
C PHE A 156 -0.44 25.59 2.68
N LYS A 157 -0.10 25.90 1.42
CA LYS A 157 -0.97 26.73 0.59
C LYS A 157 -2.36 26.08 0.51
N ARG A 158 -3.38 26.91 0.72
CA ARG A 158 -4.75 26.44 0.93
C ARG A 158 -5.30 25.80 -0.35
N HIS A 159 -5.79 24.56 -0.22
CA HIS A 159 -6.49 23.83 -1.28
C HIS A 159 -5.71 23.74 -2.60
N SER A 160 -4.37 23.66 -2.52
CA SER A 160 -3.51 23.58 -3.68
C SER A 160 -2.73 22.28 -3.73
N ASP A 161 -2.38 21.91 -4.95
CA ASP A 161 -1.38 20.88 -5.23
C ASP A 161 0.01 21.36 -4.78
N TYR A 162 0.90 20.41 -4.53
CA TYR A 162 2.30 20.66 -4.19
C TYR A 162 3.20 19.62 -4.86
N GLN A 163 4.38 20.02 -5.31
CA GLN A 163 5.34 19.13 -5.96
C GLN A 163 6.75 19.45 -5.50
N ILE A 164 7.55 18.42 -5.26
CA ILE A 164 8.98 18.55 -4.96
C ILE A 164 9.78 17.42 -5.61
N MET A 165 10.98 17.76 -6.07
CA MET A 165 12.04 16.80 -6.40
C MET A 165 13.07 16.82 -5.27
N ILE A 166 13.38 15.66 -4.70
CA ILE A 166 14.43 15.51 -3.70
C ILE A 166 15.69 15.05 -4.43
N ASP A 167 16.47 16.03 -4.90
CA ASP A 167 17.61 15.79 -5.80
C ASP A 167 18.62 14.78 -5.25
N GLY A 168 18.85 14.76 -3.92
CA GLY A 168 19.79 13.85 -3.28
C GLY A 168 19.47 12.36 -3.45
N ILE A 169 18.20 12.01 -3.67
CA ILE A 169 17.72 10.62 -3.83
C ILE A 169 16.91 10.43 -5.12
N GLY A 170 16.83 11.45 -5.99
CA GLY A 170 16.03 11.39 -7.22
C GLY A 170 14.53 11.13 -7.01
N MET A 171 14.02 11.30 -5.78
CA MET A 171 12.61 11.03 -5.46
C MET A 171 11.74 12.19 -5.92
N LYS A 172 10.68 11.89 -6.67
CA LYS A 172 9.62 12.83 -7.00
C LYS A 172 8.45 12.63 -6.05
N LEU A 173 7.96 13.69 -5.43
CA LEU A 173 6.73 13.69 -4.64
C LEU A 173 5.71 14.69 -5.21
N ASP A 174 4.53 14.19 -5.54
CA ASP A 174 3.37 15.01 -5.91
C ASP A 174 2.26 14.86 -4.84
N PHE A 175 1.87 15.98 -4.23
CA PHE A 175 0.63 16.11 -3.49
C PHE A 175 -0.45 16.70 -4.39
N ILE A 176 -1.58 16.00 -4.52
CA ILE A 176 -2.73 16.46 -5.30
C ILE A 176 -3.90 16.73 -4.36
N TRP A 177 -4.39 17.96 -4.34
CA TRP A 177 -5.59 18.33 -3.61
C TRP A 177 -6.81 17.72 -4.31
N ALA A 178 -7.30 16.62 -3.74
CA ALA A 178 -8.39 15.80 -4.26
C ALA A 178 -9.38 15.46 -3.13
N PRO A 179 -10.09 16.45 -2.58
CA PRO A 179 -10.89 16.29 -1.38
C PRO A 179 -12.12 15.40 -1.56
N TYR A 180 -12.52 15.10 -2.80
CA TYR A 180 -13.60 14.18 -3.14
C TYR A 180 -13.11 12.97 -3.91
N VAL A 181 -13.73 11.81 -3.68
CA VAL A 181 -13.40 10.54 -4.37
C VAL A 181 -13.50 10.63 -5.90
N ARG A 182 -14.38 11.48 -6.42
CA ARG A 182 -14.46 11.75 -7.86
C ARG A 182 -13.16 12.39 -8.40
N ASN A 183 -12.52 13.28 -7.65
CA ASN A 183 -11.22 13.85 -8.03
C ASN A 183 -10.13 12.77 -8.13
N LEU A 184 -10.16 11.79 -7.21
CA LEU A 184 -9.25 10.63 -7.25
C LEU A 184 -9.51 9.76 -8.48
N THR A 185 -10.78 9.61 -8.88
CA THR A 185 -11.15 8.89 -10.12
C THR A 185 -10.58 9.61 -11.34
N ASP A 186 -10.75 10.93 -11.42
CA ASP A 186 -10.21 11.75 -12.50
C ASP A 186 -8.67 11.69 -12.56
N LEU A 187 -8.00 11.66 -11.41
CA LEU A 187 -6.55 11.47 -11.32
C LEU A 187 -6.12 10.13 -11.94
N PHE A 188 -6.79 9.03 -11.58
CA PHE A 188 -6.50 7.72 -12.16
C PHE A 188 -6.78 7.65 -13.67
N LEU A 189 -7.84 8.30 -14.13
CA LEU A 189 -8.14 8.37 -15.56
C LEU A 189 -7.07 9.15 -16.33
N ARG A 190 -6.46 10.19 -15.71
CA ARG A 190 -5.30 10.89 -16.28
C ARG A 190 -4.09 9.97 -16.40
N PHE A 191 -3.73 9.25 -15.33
CA PHE A 191 -2.64 8.26 -15.37
C PHE A 191 -2.85 7.21 -16.48
N LYS A 192 -4.07 6.70 -16.62
CA LYS A 192 -4.44 5.77 -17.68
C LYS A 192 -4.26 6.37 -19.08
N LYS A 193 -4.69 7.61 -19.27
CA LYS A 193 -4.59 8.31 -20.55
C LYS A 193 -3.13 8.59 -20.93
N GLU A 194 -2.31 8.99 -19.96
CA GLU A 194 -0.91 9.36 -20.14
C GLU A 194 0.03 8.14 -20.14
N ARG A 195 -0.47 6.96 -19.78
CA ARG A 195 0.30 5.71 -19.63
C ARG A 195 1.46 5.85 -18.65
N VAL A 196 1.24 6.62 -17.59
CA VAL A 196 2.18 6.81 -16.49
C VAL A 196 1.60 6.23 -15.22
N CYS A 197 2.45 5.66 -14.37
CA CYS A 197 2.03 5.13 -13.08
C CYS A 197 3.09 5.49 -12.03
N PRO A 198 2.72 6.08 -10.89
CA PRO A 198 3.65 6.27 -9.79
C PRO A 198 4.10 4.92 -9.21
N ASN A 199 5.24 4.91 -8.52
CA ASN A 199 5.70 3.73 -7.79
C ASN A 199 4.85 3.50 -6.54
N VAL A 200 4.47 4.58 -5.86
CA VAL A 200 3.64 4.59 -4.66
C VAL A 200 2.49 5.57 -4.84
N LEU A 201 1.27 5.13 -4.58
CA LEU A 201 0.08 5.97 -4.59
C LEU A 201 -0.68 5.83 -3.28
N VAL A 202 -0.72 6.91 -2.52
CA VAL A 202 -1.54 7.05 -1.32
C VAL A 202 -2.74 7.91 -1.66
N MET A 203 -3.94 7.41 -1.38
CA MET A 203 -5.18 8.15 -1.61
C MET A 203 -6.06 8.16 -0.38
N GLY A 204 -6.73 9.27 -0.10
CA GLY A 204 -7.74 9.34 0.93
C GLY A 204 -8.66 10.52 0.74
N SER A 205 -9.96 10.28 0.86
CA SER A 205 -10.98 11.33 0.80
C SER A 205 -12.19 10.84 1.56
N GLY A 206 -12.85 11.72 2.30
CA GLY A 206 -14.09 11.39 2.98
C GLY A 206 -14.59 12.50 3.88
N LEU A 207 -13.68 13.20 4.57
CA LEU A 207 -14.03 14.25 5.52
C LEU A 207 -14.65 15.46 4.84
N TRP A 208 -14.10 15.87 3.70
CA TRP A 208 -14.66 16.98 2.92
C TRP A 208 -16.05 16.64 2.38
N HIS A 209 -16.24 15.41 1.90
CA HIS A 209 -17.54 14.92 1.45
C HIS A 209 -18.54 14.82 2.62
N MET A 210 -18.08 14.38 3.80
CA MET A 210 -18.88 14.32 5.02
C MET A 210 -19.35 15.71 5.46
N LEU A 211 -18.47 16.71 5.39
CA LEU A 211 -18.78 18.09 5.78
C LEU A 211 -19.69 18.81 4.78
N HIS A 212 -19.47 18.65 3.47
CA HIS A 212 -20.16 19.47 2.47
C HIS A 212 -21.33 18.78 1.76
N VAL A 213 -21.35 17.45 1.73
CA VAL A 213 -22.41 16.66 1.08
C VAL A 213 -23.21 15.89 2.12
N THR A 214 -22.53 15.25 3.08
CA THR A 214 -23.16 14.52 4.20
C THR A 214 -24.05 13.36 3.73
N ASP A 215 -23.62 12.68 2.68
CA ASP A 215 -24.33 11.56 2.06
C ASP A 215 -23.38 10.37 1.89
N ALA A 216 -23.55 9.35 2.74
CA ALA A 216 -22.75 8.13 2.65
C ALA A 216 -23.05 7.34 1.37
N SER A 217 -24.28 7.35 0.86
CA SER A 217 -24.65 6.60 -0.34
C SER A 217 -23.98 7.19 -1.59
N ASP A 218 -24.02 8.51 -1.77
CA ASP A 218 -23.32 9.17 -2.90
C ASP A 218 -21.79 8.99 -2.79
N TYR A 219 -21.25 9.00 -1.57
CA TYR A 219 -19.86 8.66 -1.32
C TYR A 219 -19.54 7.23 -1.77
N GLY A 220 -20.36 6.24 -1.39
CA GLY A 220 -20.20 4.84 -1.79
C GLY A 220 -20.27 4.63 -3.30
N ASP A 221 -21.17 5.32 -3.99
CA ASP A 221 -21.23 5.30 -5.45
C ASP A 221 -19.94 5.85 -6.08
N SER A 222 -19.41 6.94 -5.53
CA SER A 222 -18.12 7.50 -5.97
C SER A 222 -16.95 6.55 -5.72
N VAL A 223 -16.92 5.87 -4.57
CA VAL A 223 -15.91 4.84 -4.23
C VAL A 223 -15.98 3.65 -5.19
N ARG A 224 -17.19 3.20 -5.53
CA ARG A 224 -17.39 2.11 -6.50
C ARG A 224 -16.85 2.48 -7.89
N LEU A 225 -17.08 3.71 -8.33
CA LEU A 225 -16.55 4.23 -9.60
C LEU A 225 -15.02 4.30 -9.60
N LEU A 226 -14.42 4.78 -8.50
CA LEU A 226 -12.96 4.81 -8.33
C LEU A 226 -12.39 3.39 -8.46
N LYS A 227 -12.90 2.44 -7.66
CA LYS A 227 -12.43 1.04 -7.69
C LYS A 227 -12.50 0.45 -9.09
N ASN A 228 -13.64 0.60 -9.77
CA ASN A 228 -13.81 0.04 -11.12
C ASN A 228 -12.82 0.66 -12.12
N SER A 229 -12.55 1.96 -12.01
CA SER A 229 -11.56 2.65 -12.85
C SER A 229 -10.16 2.09 -12.63
N ILE A 230 -9.79 1.81 -11.38
CA ILE A 230 -8.48 1.27 -10.99
C ILE A 230 -8.30 -0.17 -11.47
N LEU A 231 -9.31 -1.03 -11.25
CA LEU A 231 -9.26 -2.41 -11.73
C LEU A 231 -9.14 -2.51 -13.25
N SER A 232 -9.66 -1.51 -13.98
CA SER A 232 -9.50 -1.43 -15.44
C SER A 232 -8.12 -0.94 -15.90
N PHE A 233 -7.28 -0.47 -14.98
CA PHE A 233 -5.97 0.11 -15.26
C PHE A 233 -4.83 -0.80 -14.78
N LEU A 234 -5.02 -1.51 -13.66
CA LEU A 234 -4.01 -2.42 -13.14
C LEU A 234 -3.69 -3.51 -14.19
N PRO A 235 -2.40 -3.77 -14.46
CA PRO A 235 -2.01 -4.77 -15.44
C PRO A 235 -2.53 -6.14 -15.01
N VAL A 236 -3.41 -6.73 -15.81
CA VAL A 236 -3.76 -8.15 -15.70
C VAL A 236 -2.52 -8.92 -16.16
N SER A 237 -1.72 -9.41 -15.21
CA SER A 237 -0.57 -10.35 -15.32
C SER A 237 0.26 -10.34 -16.63
N PRO A 238 1.61 -10.27 -16.59
CA PRO A 238 2.43 -10.24 -17.80
C PRO A 238 2.48 -11.60 -18.48
N GLU A 239 1.47 -11.93 -19.29
CA GLU A 239 1.63 -12.90 -20.37
C GLU A 239 2.00 -12.16 -21.65
N LEU A 240 3.28 -12.28 -22.01
CA LEU A 240 3.78 -12.16 -23.39
C LEU A 240 3.77 -10.75 -24.01
N GLY A 241 4.50 -9.81 -23.39
CA GLY A 241 4.92 -8.56 -24.03
C GLY A 241 6.43 -8.39 -23.90
N ASN A 242 7.11 -7.97 -24.97
CA ASN A 242 8.56 -7.72 -25.01
C ASN A 242 8.99 -6.44 -24.25
N ASP A 243 8.04 -5.70 -23.68
CA ASP A 243 8.31 -4.62 -22.74
C ASP A 243 8.35 -5.22 -21.34
N GLY A 244 9.45 -5.00 -20.61
CA GLY A 244 9.67 -5.56 -19.27
C GLY A 244 8.49 -5.31 -18.31
N PRO A 245 8.42 -6.05 -17.20
CA PRO A 245 7.26 -6.02 -16.31
C PRO A 245 6.99 -4.59 -15.81
N ILE A 246 5.87 -3.99 -16.22
CA ILE A 246 5.33 -2.79 -15.58
C ILE A 246 5.03 -3.20 -14.14
N ARG A 247 5.90 -2.79 -13.21
CA ARG A 247 5.67 -3.02 -11.77
C ARG A 247 4.37 -2.33 -11.39
N SER A 248 3.46 -3.09 -10.77
CA SER A 248 2.23 -2.53 -10.24
C SER A 248 2.55 -1.55 -9.10
N PRO A 249 1.85 -0.43 -8.99
CA PRO A 249 2.08 0.54 -7.93
C PRO A 249 1.75 -0.06 -6.56
N HIS A 250 2.45 0.38 -5.52
CA HIS A 250 1.98 0.20 -4.15
C HIS A 250 0.80 1.13 -3.90
N LEU A 251 -0.35 0.56 -3.54
CA LEU A 251 -1.63 1.27 -3.42
C LEU A 251 -2.07 1.31 -1.97
N PHE A 252 -2.15 2.52 -1.40
CA PHE A 252 -2.58 2.74 -0.02
C PHE A 252 -3.82 3.62 0.04
N TRP A 253 -4.80 3.21 0.85
CA TRP A 253 -5.98 3.99 1.17
C TRP A 253 -5.83 4.56 2.58
N LEU A 254 -5.82 5.88 2.68
CA LEU A 254 -5.75 6.61 3.95
C LEU A 254 -7.14 6.59 4.59
N GLY A 255 -7.26 5.85 5.70
CA GLY A 255 -8.47 5.84 6.53
C GLY A 255 -8.76 7.23 7.11
N MET A 256 -10.04 7.48 7.42
CA MET A 256 -10.41 8.68 8.17
C MET A 256 -10.04 8.50 9.64
N PRO A 257 -9.59 9.53 10.37
CA PRO A 257 -9.36 9.42 11.81
C PRO A 257 -10.68 9.40 12.58
N VAL A 258 -10.56 9.07 13.87
CA VAL A 258 -11.59 9.38 14.86
C VAL A 258 -11.89 10.88 14.86
N LEU A 259 -13.17 11.21 14.97
CA LEU A 259 -13.64 12.59 15.04
C LEU A 259 -14.09 12.90 16.46
N ILE A 260 -13.55 13.97 17.04
CA ILE A 260 -13.84 14.34 18.42
C ILE A 260 -14.83 15.50 18.42
N ASN A 261 -16.10 15.13 18.29
CA ASN A 261 -17.19 16.06 18.06
C ASN A 261 -17.20 17.25 19.05
N ALA A 262 -16.89 16.99 20.32
CA ALA A 262 -16.86 18.00 21.38
C ALA A 262 -15.87 19.16 21.15
N ILE A 263 -14.81 18.96 20.36
CA ILE A 263 -13.76 19.96 20.11
C ILE A 263 -13.64 20.38 18.64
N LEU A 264 -14.55 19.92 17.76
CA LEU A 264 -14.66 20.44 16.40
C LEU A 264 -14.93 21.95 16.44
N ASN A 265 -14.25 22.71 15.59
CA ASN A 265 -14.20 24.18 15.70
C ASN A 265 -15.45 24.93 15.18
N THR A 266 -16.38 24.26 14.50
CA THR A 266 -17.61 24.89 13.96
C THR A 266 -18.84 24.04 14.26
N GLU A 267 -20.00 24.69 14.35
CA GLU A 267 -21.29 24.01 14.54
C GLU A 267 -21.62 23.08 13.37
N GLU A 268 -21.38 23.53 12.13
CA GLU A 268 -21.59 22.70 10.92
C GLU A 268 -20.78 21.39 10.98
N LYS A 269 -19.50 21.45 11.38
CA LYS A 269 -18.69 20.24 11.57
C LYS A 269 -19.29 19.35 12.65
N ARG A 270 -19.75 19.91 13.78
CA ARG A 270 -20.35 19.12 14.88
C ARG A 270 -21.63 18.42 14.45
N GLU A 271 -22.47 19.07 13.64
CA GLU A 271 -23.73 18.49 13.18
C GLU A 271 -23.52 17.38 12.13
N LYS A 272 -22.56 17.57 11.22
CA LYS A 272 -22.38 16.70 10.05
C LYS A 272 -21.34 15.60 10.24
N MET A 273 -20.26 15.89 10.97
CA MET A 273 -19.13 15.00 11.17
C MET A 273 -19.26 14.23 12.49
N THR A 274 -20.30 13.39 12.55
CA THR A 274 -20.62 12.56 13.72
C THR A 274 -20.03 11.16 13.59
N ASP A 275 -19.83 10.46 14.72
CA ASP A 275 -19.37 9.05 14.72
C ASP A 275 -20.26 8.14 13.87
N LYS A 276 -21.58 8.40 13.89
CA LYS A 276 -22.54 7.67 13.06
C LYS A 276 -22.28 7.88 11.58
N MET A 277 -21.98 9.12 11.17
CA MET A 277 -21.69 9.42 9.78
C MET A 277 -20.33 8.87 9.35
N LEU A 278 -19.31 8.97 10.21
CA LEU A 278 -18.01 8.35 10.01
C LEU A 278 -18.13 6.85 9.77
N ALA A 279 -18.83 6.14 10.66
CA ALA A 279 -19.06 4.70 10.53
C ALA A 279 -19.85 4.34 9.25
N ALA A 280 -20.77 5.21 8.79
CA ALA A 280 -21.47 5.01 7.53
C ALA A 280 -20.52 5.11 6.32
N TYR A 281 -19.63 6.11 6.30
CA TYR A 281 -18.65 6.27 5.22
C TYR A 281 -17.59 5.15 5.21
N GLU A 282 -17.14 4.72 6.40
CA GLU A 282 -16.20 3.58 6.53
C GLU A 282 -16.83 2.28 6.03
N ARG A 283 -18.13 2.06 6.29
CA ARG A 283 -18.86 0.92 5.76
C ARG A 283 -18.86 0.91 4.23
N GLU A 284 -19.06 2.06 3.59
CA GLU A 284 -19.06 2.14 2.12
C GLU A 284 -17.70 1.76 1.50
N ILE A 285 -16.59 2.10 2.15
CA ILE A 285 -15.25 1.65 1.75
C ILE A 285 -15.15 0.12 1.78
N TYR A 286 -15.66 -0.50 2.85
CA TYR A 286 -15.66 -1.95 3.01
C TYR A 286 -16.59 -2.65 2.01
N ASP A 287 -17.84 -2.21 1.92
CA ASP A 287 -18.90 -2.80 1.09
C ASP A 287 -18.58 -2.65 -0.40
N CYS A 288 -17.95 -1.54 -0.80
CA CYS A 288 -17.48 -1.37 -2.17
C CYS A 288 -16.27 -2.24 -2.51
N LYS A 289 -15.65 -2.89 -1.53
CA LYS A 289 -14.43 -3.72 -1.68
C LYS A 289 -13.25 -2.93 -2.22
N LEU A 290 -12.99 -1.76 -1.65
CA LEU A 290 -11.82 -0.96 -2.04
C LEU A 290 -10.52 -1.53 -1.43
N LEU A 291 -10.61 -2.09 -0.23
CA LEU A 291 -9.46 -2.53 0.56
C LEU A 291 -9.13 -4.01 0.34
N ARG A 292 -7.85 -4.39 0.46
CA ARG A 292 -7.36 -5.78 0.34
C ARG A 292 -8.09 -6.75 1.27
N GLN A 293 -8.36 -6.34 2.51
CA GLN A 293 -9.10 -7.12 3.49
C GLN A 293 -10.55 -7.45 3.08
N SER A 294 -11.13 -6.71 2.12
CA SER A 294 -12.43 -7.00 1.51
C SER A 294 -12.33 -7.41 0.03
N GLY A 295 -11.12 -7.71 -0.46
CA GLY A 295 -10.85 -8.19 -1.83
C GLY A 295 -10.54 -7.10 -2.86
N GLY A 296 -10.26 -5.88 -2.43
CA GLY A 296 -9.86 -4.74 -3.26
C GLY A 296 -8.34 -4.58 -3.41
N PRO A 297 -7.87 -3.58 -4.19
CA PRO A 297 -6.45 -3.42 -4.49
C PRO A 297 -5.65 -2.63 -3.43
N PHE A 298 -6.30 -1.86 -2.54
CA PHE A 298 -5.63 -0.96 -1.60
C PHE A 298 -5.29 -1.61 -0.26
N LEU A 299 -4.09 -1.38 0.25
CA LEU A 299 -3.81 -1.57 1.66
C LEU A 299 -4.40 -0.39 2.46
N LEU A 300 -5.02 -0.67 3.60
CA LEU A 300 -5.50 0.38 4.51
C LEU A 300 -4.32 0.95 5.32
N LEU A 301 -4.19 2.27 5.35
CA LEU A 301 -3.47 3.00 6.39
C LEU A 301 -4.51 3.42 7.43
N ASP A 302 -4.57 2.69 8.53
CA ASP A 302 -5.66 2.79 9.50
C ASP A 302 -5.45 3.96 10.48
N ILE A 303 -5.61 5.17 9.95
CA ILE A 303 -5.57 6.41 10.74
C ILE A 303 -6.66 6.40 11.81
N HIS A 304 -7.80 5.72 11.58
CA HIS A 304 -8.84 5.56 12.60
C HIS A 304 -8.26 4.88 13.84
N SER A 305 -7.68 3.69 13.69
CA SER A 305 -7.09 2.94 14.80
C SER A 305 -5.94 3.71 15.48
N LEU A 306 -5.04 4.31 14.69
CA LEU A 306 -3.92 5.09 15.22
C LEU A 306 -4.40 6.29 16.07
N SER A 307 -5.34 7.06 15.53
CA SER A 307 -5.92 8.23 16.19
C SER A 307 -6.78 7.85 17.41
N GLN A 308 -7.50 6.73 17.35
CA GLN A 308 -8.27 6.18 18.47
C GLN A 308 -7.38 5.83 19.65
N LYS A 309 -6.28 5.11 19.40
CA LYS A 309 -5.30 4.74 20.44
C LYS A 309 -4.58 5.94 21.03
N CYS A 310 -4.37 6.99 20.23
CA CYS A 310 -3.74 8.23 20.69
C CYS A 310 -4.69 9.04 21.59
N GLY A 311 -5.95 9.12 21.17
CA GLY A 311 -7.04 9.74 21.91
C GLY A 311 -7.09 11.27 21.79
N PRO A 312 -7.98 11.92 22.57
CA PRO A 312 -8.29 13.34 22.40
C PRO A 312 -7.17 14.33 22.63
N ARG A 313 -6.14 13.93 23.37
CA ARG A 313 -4.95 14.76 23.61
C ARG A 313 -4.04 14.90 22.39
N CYS A 314 -4.31 14.16 21.31
CA CYS A 314 -3.47 14.14 20.11
C CYS A 314 -4.01 15.03 18.99
N THR A 315 -4.98 15.91 19.27
CA THR A 315 -5.59 16.81 18.30
C THR A 315 -6.10 18.06 19.01
N ASP A 316 -5.93 19.22 18.39
CA ASP A 316 -6.41 20.50 18.92
C ASP A 316 -7.82 20.84 18.41
N ASP A 317 -8.22 20.28 17.28
CA ASP A 317 -9.46 20.63 16.58
C ASP A 317 -10.41 19.44 16.36
N GLY A 318 -10.06 18.27 16.90
CA GLY A 318 -10.88 17.07 16.86
C GLY A 318 -10.86 16.31 15.54
N MET A 319 -10.04 16.69 14.57
CA MET A 319 -9.92 15.96 13.29
C MET A 319 -8.49 15.86 12.77
N HIS A 320 -7.67 16.90 12.92
CA HIS A 320 -6.26 16.88 12.55
C HIS A 320 -5.43 16.46 13.74
N TYR A 321 -4.87 15.24 13.67
CA TYR A 321 -4.02 14.71 14.72
C TYR A 321 -2.57 15.24 14.63
N TYR A 322 -1.80 15.10 15.70
CA TYR A 322 -0.40 15.50 15.72
C TYR A 322 0.46 14.63 14.79
N ALA A 323 1.61 15.17 14.40
CA ALA A 323 2.52 14.59 13.41
C ALA A 323 2.87 13.12 13.68
N VAL A 324 3.02 12.73 14.95
CA VAL A 324 3.33 11.36 15.38
C VAL A 324 2.34 10.30 14.87
N VAL A 325 1.06 10.65 14.70
CA VAL A 325 0.04 9.74 14.14
C VAL A 325 0.32 9.46 12.67
N TYR A 326 0.65 10.50 11.91
CA TYR A 326 0.96 10.40 10.48
C TYR A 326 2.36 9.83 10.24
N GLU A 327 3.32 10.06 11.14
CA GLU A 327 4.63 9.39 11.13
C GLU A 327 4.49 7.88 11.27
N ALA A 328 3.64 7.41 12.19
CA ALA A 328 3.34 5.98 12.30
C ALA A 328 2.77 5.42 11.00
N ALA A 329 1.81 6.10 10.38
CA ALA A 329 1.24 5.69 9.10
C ALA A 329 2.29 5.66 7.95
N VAL A 330 3.22 6.63 7.90
CA VAL A 330 4.31 6.63 6.91
C VAL A 330 5.25 5.45 7.11
N GLN A 331 5.61 5.13 8.37
CA GLN A 331 6.42 3.94 8.67
C GLN A 331 5.72 2.65 8.23
N GLN A 332 4.40 2.58 8.39
CA GLN A 332 3.60 1.45 7.91
C GLN A 332 3.59 1.34 6.37
N CYS A 333 3.51 2.45 5.64
CA CYS A 333 3.66 2.46 4.19
C CYS A 333 5.01 1.88 3.77
N ALA A 334 6.07 2.28 4.46
CA ALA A 334 7.43 1.93 4.12
C ALA A 334 7.73 0.45 4.42
N LEU A 335 7.16 -0.11 5.49
CA LEU A 335 7.28 -1.53 5.82
C LEU A 335 6.48 -2.46 4.89
N ASP A 336 5.39 -1.98 4.27
CA ASP A 336 4.71 -2.73 3.20
C ASP A 336 5.41 -2.57 1.85
N SER A 337 5.99 -1.39 1.57
CA SER A 337 6.66 -1.09 0.30
C SER A 337 8.06 -1.69 0.21
N GLY A 338 8.80 -1.70 1.32
CA GLY A 338 10.06 -2.41 1.46
C GLY A 338 9.76 -3.84 1.90
N GLU A 339 9.92 -4.80 1.00
CA GLU A 339 9.91 -6.22 1.34
C GLU A 339 10.92 -6.46 2.48
N VAL A 340 10.42 -6.52 3.73
CA VAL A 340 11.14 -6.74 5.00
C VAL A 340 12.66 -6.64 4.84
N TYR A 341 13.17 -5.40 4.91
CA TYR A 341 14.60 -5.14 4.92
C TYR A 341 15.24 -5.98 6.04
N LYS A 342 15.95 -7.05 5.66
CA LYS A 342 16.96 -7.66 6.51
C LYS A 342 18.25 -6.91 6.20
N PRO A 343 18.78 -6.07 7.11
CA PRO A 343 20.13 -5.59 6.96
C PRO A 343 21.07 -6.80 6.82
N ASP A 344 21.99 -6.74 5.87
CA ASP A 344 23.09 -7.70 5.83
C ASP A 344 23.84 -7.64 7.17
N ASP A 345 23.93 -8.77 7.86
CA ASP A 345 24.69 -8.95 9.12
C ASP A 345 26.21 -8.90 8.88
N SER A 346 26.68 -7.92 8.11
CA SER A 346 28.09 -7.68 7.85
C SER A 346 28.45 -6.22 8.09
N GLU A 347 28.24 -5.74 9.31
CA GLU A 347 29.19 -4.85 10.02
C GLU A 347 28.71 -4.55 11.45
N SER A 348 28.65 -5.60 12.27
CA SER A 348 28.76 -5.45 13.72
C SER A 348 30.21 -5.11 14.07
N SER A 349 30.56 -3.83 14.17
CA SER A 349 31.62 -3.40 15.09
C SER A 349 31.43 -1.98 15.62
N ALA A 350 30.92 -1.94 16.85
CA ALA A 350 31.28 -1.04 17.95
C ALA A 350 31.28 0.48 17.70
N LEU A 351 30.36 1.18 18.37
CA LEU A 351 30.69 2.25 19.34
C LEU A 351 29.44 2.67 20.15
N THR A 352 29.62 2.73 21.48
CA THR A 352 28.64 3.10 22.51
C THR A 352 28.46 4.63 22.64
N PRO A 353 27.42 5.10 23.36
CA PRO A 353 26.77 6.37 23.08
C PRO A 353 27.25 7.51 23.97
N SER A 354 27.32 8.72 23.39
CA SER A 354 27.11 9.95 24.16
C SER A 354 26.65 11.07 23.23
N THR A 355 25.44 11.61 23.45
CA THR A 355 25.21 13.04 23.72
C THR A 355 23.71 13.38 23.75
N SER A 356 23.28 13.81 24.94
CA SER A 356 22.31 14.88 25.25
C SER A 356 21.52 15.47 24.07
N LEU A 357 20.27 15.02 23.86
CA LEU A 357 19.27 15.73 23.07
C LEU A 357 18.64 16.83 23.92
N ARG A 358 18.97 18.09 23.58
CA ARG A 358 18.18 19.26 24.02
C ARG A 358 16.82 19.22 23.31
N SER A 359 15.76 19.17 24.11
CA SER A 359 14.39 19.40 23.67
C SER A 359 14.29 20.83 23.11
N THR A 360 14.02 20.93 21.81
CA THR A 360 13.63 22.19 21.17
C THR A 360 12.13 22.14 20.93
N LYS A 361 11.44 23.03 21.62
CA LYS A 361 10.00 23.24 21.64
C LYS A 361 9.50 23.63 20.24
N ILE A 362 8.75 22.74 19.57
CA ILE A 362 8.02 23.10 18.35
C ILE A 362 6.66 23.64 18.79
N GLU A 363 6.51 24.95 18.71
CA GLU A 363 5.25 25.65 18.96
C GLU A 363 4.37 25.51 17.72
N VAL A 364 3.43 24.56 17.76
CA VAL A 364 2.37 24.45 16.75
C VAL A 364 1.42 25.62 16.95
N ARG A 365 1.52 26.64 16.09
CA ARG A 365 0.45 27.62 15.94
C ARG A 365 -0.69 26.95 15.19
N SER A 366 -1.91 27.08 15.71
CA SER A 366 -3.13 26.70 15.00
C SER A 366 -3.13 27.36 13.62
N PHE A 367 -3.01 26.55 12.57
CA PHE A 367 -3.37 27.00 11.24
C PHE A 367 -4.88 26.84 11.13
N ASP A 368 -5.59 27.96 11.04
CA ASP A 368 -6.99 27.97 10.60
C ASP A 368 -7.03 27.42 9.17
N LEU A 369 -7.40 26.13 9.04
CA LEU A 369 -7.68 25.44 7.77
C LEU A 369 -9.14 25.67 7.31
#